data_AF-A0A5R8WEE4-F1
#
_entry.id   AF-A0A5R8WEE4-F1
#
_cell.length_a   1.000
_cell.length_b   1.000
_cell.length_c   1.000
_cell.angle_alpha   90.00
_cell.angle_beta   90.00
_cell.angle_gamma   90.00
#
_symmetry.space_group_name_H-M   'P 1'
#
loop_
_entity.id
_entity.type
_entity.pdbx_description
1 polymer ?
#
loop_
_entity_poly.entity_id
_entity_poly.type
_entity_poly.pdbx_seq_one_letter_code
_entity_poly.pdbx_strand_id
1 'polypeptide(L)'
;MGTESAFEVVTAVLSAEPISVDQAIAAVESDTAGAVVSFSGVVRNHDGGKPVERLSYSAHPTAYQVMADVVARLVAEQQASGPADTGSQPVRIWAAHRTGMLEIGDPALVCAVSAAHRGQAFAVCSELVDRIKEQVPIWKEQFFSDGTVEWVGAGA
;
A
#
# COMPACT_ATOMS: atom_id res chain seq x y z
N MET A 1 -20.05 24.10 -10.77
CA MET A 1 -18.69 24.27 -10.26
C MET A 1 -18.41 23.03 -9.43
N GLY A 2 -17.75 22.03 -10.02
CA GLY A 2 -17.46 20.78 -9.32
C GLY A 2 -16.45 21.08 -8.22
N THR A 3 -16.71 20.63 -7.00
CA THR A 3 -15.70 20.63 -5.94
C THR A 3 -14.57 19.72 -6.39
N GLU A 4 -13.42 20.29 -6.77
CA GLU A 4 -12.21 19.50 -6.97
C GLU A 4 -11.83 18.88 -5.63
N SER A 5 -11.74 17.55 -5.60
CA SER A 5 -11.38 16.79 -4.41
C SER A 5 -9.91 17.04 -4.11
N ALA A 6 -9.55 17.31 -2.86
CA ALA A 6 -8.15 17.45 -2.42
C ALA A 6 -7.35 16.15 -2.51
N PHE A 7 -7.99 15.04 -2.88
CA PHE A 7 -7.39 13.71 -3.00
C PHE A 7 -7.92 12.99 -4.24
N GLU A 8 -7.05 12.21 -4.87
CA GLU A 8 -7.35 11.32 -5.99
C GLU A 8 -6.81 9.92 -5.67
N VAL A 9 -7.69 8.91 -5.63
CA VAL A 9 -7.27 7.51 -5.52
C VAL A 9 -7.07 6.98 -6.93
N VAL A 10 -5.81 6.92 -7.37
CA VAL A 10 -5.44 6.40 -8.70
C VAL A 10 -5.65 4.88 -8.75
N THR A 11 -5.28 4.17 -7.68
CA THR A 11 -5.45 2.71 -7.58
C THR A 11 -5.44 2.28 -6.11
N ALA A 12 -6.30 1.32 -5.76
CA ALA A 12 -6.30 0.63 -4.45
C ALA A 12 -6.81 -0.80 -4.65
N VAL A 13 -5.91 -1.77 -4.84
CA VAL A 13 -6.28 -3.13 -5.29
C VAL A 13 -5.51 -4.25 -4.61
N LEU A 14 -6.03 -5.48 -4.73
CA LEU A 14 -5.22 -6.69 -4.62
C LEU A 14 -4.95 -7.25 -6.01
N SER A 15 -3.76 -7.79 -6.23
CA SER A 15 -3.33 -8.31 -7.52
C SER A 15 -2.74 -9.70 -7.39
N ALA A 16 -3.07 -10.62 -8.30
CA ALA A 16 -2.32 -11.87 -8.44
C ALA A 16 -1.05 -11.69 -9.31
N GLU A 17 -1.00 -10.61 -10.10
CA GLU A 17 0.13 -10.27 -10.97
C GLU A 17 1.21 -9.48 -10.21
N PRO A 18 2.48 -9.53 -10.68
CA PRO A 18 3.56 -8.72 -10.14
C PRO A 18 3.21 -7.23 -10.07
N ILE A 19 3.66 -6.58 -8.99
CA ILE A 19 3.52 -5.14 -8.75
C ILE A 19 4.91 -4.52 -8.62
N SER A 20 5.08 -3.25 -9.01
CA SER A 20 6.37 -2.56 -8.93
C SER A 20 6.24 -1.15 -8.39
N VAL A 21 7.30 -0.68 -7.73
CA VAL A 21 7.38 0.70 -7.23
C VAL A 21 7.42 1.71 -8.37
N ASP A 22 8.06 1.37 -9.48
CA ASP A 22 8.17 2.24 -10.65
C ASP A 22 6.80 2.51 -11.29
N GLN A 23 5.96 1.48 -11.41
CA GLN A 23 4.58 1.63 -11.88
C GLN A 23 3.78 2.55 -10.95
N ALA A 24 3.93 2.36 -9.64
CA ALA A 24 3.22 3.16 -8.65
C ALA A 24 3.64 4.64 -8.69
N ILE A 25 4.95 4.91 -8.79
CA ILE A 25 5.49 6.27 -8.92
C ILE A 25 4.95 6.94 -10.18
N ALA A 26 5.10 6.29 -11.34
CA ALA A 26 4.65 6.84 -12.62
C ALA A 26 3.14 7.13 -12.63
N ALA A 27 2.33 6.33 -11.92
CA ALA A 27 0.89 6.52 -11.83
C ALA A 27 0.48 7.75 -11.02
N VAL A 28 1.25 8.10 -9.98
CA VAL A 28 0.94 9.25 -9.09
C VAL A 28 1.67 10.54 -9.48
N GLU A 29 2.64 10.48 -10.41
CA GLU A 29 3.32 11.68 -10.91
C GLU A 29 2.35 12.74 -11.44
N SER A 30 2.73 14.00 -11.28
CA SER A 30 1.99 15.16 -11.75
C SER A 30 2.94 16.35 -11.86
N ASP A 31 2.73 17.24 -12.84
CA ASP A 31 3.40 18.55 -12.91
C ASP A 31 3.05 19.45 -11.70
N THR A 32 1.96 19.10 -11.02
CA THR A 32 1.44 19.57 -9.74
C THR A 32 2.24 19.22 -8.48
N ALA A 33 2.98 18.12 -8.53
CA ALA A 33 3.52 17.46 -7.34
C ALA A 33 4.97 17.90 -7.08
N GLY A 34 5.23 18.45 -5.90
CA GLY A 34 6.57 18.76 -5.43
C GLY A 34 7.28 17.59 -4.74
N ALA A 35 6.56 16.50 -4.47
CA ALA A 35 7.11 15.29 -3.87
C ALA A 35 6.30 14.05 -4.25
N VAL A 36 7.02 12.94 -4.42
CA VAL A 36 6.47 11.58 -4.45
C VAL A 36 7.18 10.78 -3.36
N VAL A 37 6.40 10.08 -2.54
CA VAL A 37 6.90 9.14 -1.53
C VAL A 37 6.35 7.77 -1.86
N SER A 38 7.21 6.77 -1.88
CA SER A 38 6.85 5.39 -2.15
C SER A 38 7.32 4.46 -1.04
N PHE A 39 6.56 3.40 -0.81
CA PHE A 39 6.88 2.28 0.05
C PHE A 39 6.83 0.97 -0.75
N SER A 40 7.78 0.08 -0.49
CA SER A 40 7.79 -1.29 -1.01
C SER A 40 8.08 -2.28 0.12
N GLY A 41 7.09 -3.10 0.45
CA GLY A 41 7.22 -4.22 1.36
C GLY A 41 7.76 -5.43 0.62
N VAL A 42 9.04 -5.72 0.79
CA VAL A 42 9.76 -6.74 0.02
C VAL A 42 9.95 -8.02 0.84
N VAL A 43 9.80 -9.17 0.19
CA VAL A 43 10.06 -10.48 0.81
C VAL A 43 11.55 -10.61 1.18
N ARG A 44 11.82 -10.89 2.46
CA ARG A 44 13.18 -11.09 3.00
C ARG A 44 13.52 -12.58 3.06
N ASN A 45 14.80 -12.90 2.94
CA ASN A 45 15.32 -14.27 3.05
C ASN A 45 15.38 -14.83 4.49
N HIS A 46 14.82 -14.11 5.46
CA HIS A 46 14.78 -14.55 6.86
C HIS A 46 13.61 -13.94 7.61
N ASP A 47 13.12 -14.68 8.61
CA ASP A 47 12.17 -14.19 9.60
C ASP A 47 12.41 -14.91 10.94
N GLY A 48 12.35 -14.17 12.06
CA GLY A 48 12.62 -14.75 13.39
C GLY A 48 13.98 -15.45 13.54
N GLY A 49 14.99 -15.08 12.74
CA GLY A 49 16.30 -15.73 12.72
C GLY A 49 16.38 -17.03 11.90
N LYS A 50 15.30 -17.43 11.22
CA LYS A 50 15.25 -18.62 10.36
C LYS A 50 15.33 -18.23 8.87
N PRO A 51 16.02 -19.00 8.02
CA PRO A 51 16.03 -18.80 6.57
C PRO A 51 14.66 -19.06 5.94
N VAL A 52 14.14 -18.08 5.19
CA VAL A 52 12.89 -18.15 4.42
C VAL A 52 13.23 -18.37 2.95
N GLU A 53 12.53 -19.28 2.29
CA GLU A 53 12.70 -19.56 0.86
C GLU A 53 11.72 -18.77 0.00
N ARG A 54 10.46 -18.71 0.40
CA ARG A 54 9.39 -18.03 -0.32
C ARG A 54 8.20 -17.75 0.60
N LEU A 55 7.31 -16.88 0.13
CA LEU A 55 6.04 -16.58 0.78
C LEU A 55 4.86 -16.91 -0.13
N SER A 56 3.72 -17.23 0.48
CA SER A 56 2.41 -17.24 -0.18
C SER A 56 1.48 -16.29 0.54
N TYR A 57 0.80 -15.42 -0.20
CA TYR A 57 -0.20 -14.51 0.35
C TYR A 57 -1.60 -14.95 -0.06
N SER A 58 -2.46 -15.21 0.91
CA SER A 58 -3.88 -15.48 0.69
C SER A 58 -4.72 -14.32 1.22
N ALA A 59 -5.87 -14.07 0.59
CA ALA A 59 -6.74 -12.96 0.93
C ALA A 59 -8.16 -13.45 1.18
N HIS A 60 -8.83 -12.87 2.18
CA HIS A 60 -10.24 -13.11 2.41
C HIS A 60 -11.07 -12.61 1.22
N PRO A 61 -12.23 -13.19 0.90
CA PRO A 61 -13.08 -12.69 -0.18
C PRO A 61 -13.47 -11.20 -0.04
N THR A 62 -13.53 -10.68 1.18
CA THR A 62 -13.82 -9.25 1.43
C THR A 62 -12.60 -8.35 1.32
N ALA A 63 -11.39 -8.88 1.19
CA ALA A 63 -10.16 -8.09 1.28
C ALA A 63 -10.07 -7.01 0.19
N TYR A 64 -10.61 -7.27 -1.00
CA TYR A 64 -10.71 -6.29 -2.08
C TYR A 64 -11.54 -5.06 -1.68
N GLN A 65 -12.70 -5.29 -1.08
CA GLN A 65 -13.56 -4.21 -0.60
C GLN A 65 -12.91 -3.48 0.59
N VAL A 66 -12.32 -4.23 1.53
CA VAL A 66 -11.66 -3.64 2.69
C VAL A 66 -10.46 -2.77 2.28
N MET A 67 -9.69 -3.18 1.28
CA MET A 67 -8.62 -2.35 0.69
C MET A 67 -9.17 -1.00 0.21
N ALA A 68 -10.23 -1.01 -0.60
CA ALA A 68 -10.85 0.22 -1.08
C ALA A 68 -11.39 1.08 0.08
N ASP A 69 -12.06 0.46 1.07
CA ASP A 69 -12.63 1.16 2.22
C ASP A 69 -11.57 1.77 3.14
N VAL A 70 -10.42 1.12 3.30
CA VAL A 70 -9.27 1.64 4.06
C VAL A 70 -8.76 2.94 3.42
N VAL A 71 -8.54 2.92 2.10
CA VAL A 71 -8.05 4.11 1.38
C VAL A 71 -9.10 5.21 1.36
N ALA A 72 -10.38 4.88 1.14
CA ALA A 72 -11.46 5.85 1.16
C ALA A 72 -11.63 6.54 2.53
N ARG A 73 -11.53 5.78 3.63
CA ARG A 73 -11.60 6.36 4.99
C ARG A 73 -10.39 7.24 5.29
N LEU A 74 -9.19 6.81 4.91
CA LEU A 74 -7.99 7.65 5.03
C LEU A 74 -8.19 8.99 4.33
N VAL A 75 -8.66 8.97 3.08
CA VAL A 75 -8.94 10.19 2.31
C VAL A 75 -9.98 11.06 3.01
N ALA A 76 -11.10 10.49 3.45
CA ALA A 76 -12.18 11.24 4.11
C ALA A 76 -11.69 11.93 5.40
N GLU A 77 -10.88 11.25 6.21
CA GLU A 77 -10.34 11.78 7.46
C GLU A 77 -9.29 12.87 7.21
N GLN A 78 -8.44 12.70 6.21
CA GLN A 78 -7.47 13.71 5.79
C GLN A 78 -8.16 14.97 5.24
N GLN A 79 -9.24 14.80 4.47
CA GLN A 79 -10.06 15.91 3.98
C GLN A 79 -10.78 16.66 5.11
N ALA A 80 -11.23 15.96 6.14
CA ALA A 80 -11.89 16.58 7.30
C ALA A 80 -10.91 17.33 8.22
N SER A 81 -9.65 16.91 8.26
CA SER A 81 -8.63 17.44 9.19
C SER A 81 -7.76 18.55 8.58
N GLY A 82 -7.73 18.66 7.25
CA GLY A 82 -6.91 19.65 6.55
C GLY A 82 -7.60 21.01 6.37
N PRO A 83 -6.83 22.11 6.24
CA PRO A 83 -7.39 23.31 5.64
C PRO A 83 -7.91 22.96 4.23
N ALA A 84 -9.05 23.52 3.85
CA ALA A 84 -9.51 23.53 2.48
C ALA A 84 -8.56 24.42 1.66
N ASP A 85 -7.34 23.96 1.42
CA ASP A 85 -6.44 24.59 0.46
C ASP A 85 -6.98 24.24 -0.94
N THR A 86 -8.04 24.93 -1.31
CA THR A 86 -8.80 24.73 -2.55
C THR A 86 -8.06 25.20 -3.81
N GLY A 87 -6.76 25.53 -3.69
CA GLY A 87 -5.91 26.00 -4.78
C GLY A 87 -4.72 25.11 -5.11
N SER A 88 -4.45 24.08 -4.30
CA SER A 88 -3.31 23.17 -4.45
C SER A 88 -3.78 21.81 -4.98
N GLN A 89 -3.00 21.23 -5.90
CA GLN A 89 -3.33 19.97 -6.58
C GLN A 89 -3.66 18.81 -5.61
N PRO A 90 -4.48 17.84 -6.06
CA PRO A 90 -4.90 16.72 -5.24
C PRO A 90 -3.71 15.86 -4.83
N VAL A 91 -3.73 15.37 -3.60
CA VAL A 91 -2.86 14.26 -3.17
C VAL A 91 -3.28 13.01 -3.94
N ARG A 92 -2.37 12.42 -4.72
CA ARG A 92 -2.66 11.22 -5.52
C ARG A 92 -2.15 9.98 -4.80
N ILE A 93 -2.98 8.95 -4.69
CA ILE A 93 -2.68 7.72 -3.95
C ILE A 93 -2.76 6.51 -4.88
N TRP A 94 -1.71 5.69 -4.85
CA TRP A 94 -1.66 4.37 -5.48
C TRP A 94 -1.27 3.32 -4.44
N ALA A 95 -2.02 2.24 -4.33
CA ALA A 95 -1.72 1.11 -3.46
C ALA A 95 -2.11 -0.22 -4.10
N ALA A 96 -1.22 -1.20 -3.99
CA ALA A 96 -1.53 -2.58 -4.35
C ALA A 96 -0.85 -3.57 -3.42
N HIS A 97 -1.56 -4.63 -3.04
CA HIS A 97 -0.97 -5.78 -2.38
C HIS A 97 -1.06 -7.02 -3.27
N ARG A 98 0.06 -7.72 -3.45
CA ARG A 98 0.15 -8.93 -4.25
C ARG A 98 -0.28 -10.15 -3.44
N THR A 99 -1.05 -11.03 -4.07
CA THR A 99 -1.44 -12.34 -3.53
C THR A 99 -0.80 -13.46 -4.35
N GLY A 100 -0.86 -14.70 -3.85
CA GLY A 100 -0.20 -15.85 -4.46
C GLY A 100 1.26 -16.00 -4.00
N MET A 101 2.04 -16.71 -4.80
CA MET A 101 3.44 -17.04 -4.49
C MET A 101 4.37 -15.88 -4.82
N LEU A 102 5.27 -15.56 -3.88
CA LEU A 102 6.31 -14.54 -4.00
C LEU A 102 7.66 -15.12 -3.61
N GLU A 103 8.66 -14.80 -4.43
CA GLU A 103 10.06 -15.15 -4.18
C GLU A 103 10.75 -14.10 -3.31
N ILE A 104 11.93 -14.44 -2.78
CA ILE A 104 12.78 -13.46 -2.10
C ILE A 104 13.09 -12.28 -3.03
N GLY A 105 12.88 -11.06 -2.53
CA GLY A 105 13.06 -9.83 -3.30
C GLY A 105 11.79 -9.33 -4.01
N ASP A 106 10.72 -10.13 -4.06
CA ASP A 106 9.45 -9.68 -4.66
C ASP A 106 8.76 -8.64 -3.78
N PRO A 107 8.12 -7.60 -4.37
CA PRO A 107 7.23 -6.71 -3.65
C PRO A 107 5.88 -7.37 -3.33
N ALA A 108 5.54 -7.43 -2.05
CA ALA A 108 4.25 -7.88 -1.54
C ALA A 108 3.24 -6.74 -1.39
N LEU A 109 3.69 -5.56 -0.97
CA LEU A 109 2.86 -4.35 -0.83
C LEU A 109 3.62 -3.18 -1.43
N VAL A 110 3.00 -2.45 -2.36
CA VAL A 110 3.54 -1.21 -2.91
C VAL A 110 2.53 -0.11 -2.69
N CYS A 111 3.00 1.02 -2.17
CA CYS A 111 2.25 2.25 -2.03
C CYS A 111 3.05 3.41 -2.63
N ALA A 112 2.39 4.35 -3.31
CA ALA A 112 2.97 5.61 -3.73
C ALA A 112 1.97 6.74 -3.49
N VAL A 113 2.48 7.87 -3.00
CA VAL A 113 1.70 9.08 -2.72
C VAL A 113 2.43 10.29 -3.27
N SER A 114 1.76 11.08 -4.09
CA SER A 114 2.27 12.38 -4.53
C SER A 114 1.50 13.51 -3.87
N ALA A 115 2.22 14.60 -3.58
CA ALA A 115 1.64 15.81 -2.99
C ALA A 115 2.47 17.04 -3.39
N ALA A 116 1.90 18.24 -3.20
CA ALA A 116 2.62 19.50 -3.39
C ALA A 116 3.87 19.60 -2.48
N HIS A 117 3.80 19.03 -1.27
CA HIS A 117 4.87 19.10 -0.29
C HIS A 117 5.19 17.74 0.34
N ARG A 118 6.50 17.48 0.55
CA ARG A 118 6.99 16.20 1.10
C ARG A 118 6.37 15.80 2.44
N GLY A 119 6.05 16.77 3.30
CA GLY A 119 5.51 16.49 4.63
C GLY A 119 4.19 15.73 4.56
N GLN A 120 3.28 16.16 3.68
CA GLN A 120 2.01 15.49 3.46
C GLN A 120 2.19 14.13 2.77
N ALA A 121 3.07 14.05 1.77
CA ALA A 121 3.35 12.78 1.09
C ALA A 121 3.89 11.71 2.05
N PHE A 122 4.83 12.07 2.94
CA PHE A 122 5.33 11.15 3.97
C PHE A 122 4.25 10.72 4.96
N ALA A 123 3.48 11.67 5.49
CA ALA A 123 2.44 11.38 6.47
C ALA A 123 1.38 10.42 5.90
N VAL A 124 0.83 10.75 4.73
CA VAL A 124 -0.21 9.95 4.07
C VAL A 124 0.33 8.57 3.66
N CYS A 125 1.55 8.49 3.11
CA CYS A 125 2.10 7.20 2.70
C CYS A 125 2.38 6.28 3.89
N SER A 126 2.90 6.81 5.01
CA SER A 126 3.14 6.02 6.22
C SER A 126 1.83 5.47 6.78
N GLU A 127 0.85 6.34 6.97
CA GLU A 127 -0.45 5.98 7.53
C GLU A 127 -1.21 4.98 6.64
N LEU A 128 -1.12 5.14 5.31
CA LEU A 128 -1.69 4.21 4.34
C LEU A 128 -1.14 2.79 4.51
N VAL A 129 0.17 2.65 4.63
CA VAL A 129 0.82 1.33 4.81
C VAL A 129 0.39 0.68 6.11
N ASP A 130 0.35 1.44 7.21
CA ASP A 130 -0.04 0.93 8.52
C ASP A 130 -1.49 0.45 8.51
N ARG A 131 -2.42 1.25 7.98
CA ARG A 131 -3.84 0.87 7.87
C ARG A 131 -4.05 -0.35 6.99
N ILE A 132 -3.34 -0.47 5.87
CA ILE A 132 -3.45 -1.64 5.00
C ILE A 132 -3.02 -2.90 5.75
N LYS A 133 -1.86 -2.86 6.42
CA LYS A 133 -1.33 -4.01 7.17
C LYS A 133 -2.19 -4.41 8.36
N GLU A 134 -2.81 -3.44 9.01
CA GLU A 134 -3.66 -3.67 10.18
C GLU A 134 -5.03 -4.23 9.77
N GLN A 135 -5.64 -3.70 8.70
CA GLN A 135 -7.08 -3.86 8.48
C GLN A 135 -7.44 -4.75 7.29
N VAL A 136 -6.56 -4.87 6.28
CA VAL A 136 -6.88 -5.68 5.09
C VAL A 136 -6.63 -7.16 5.43
N PRO A 137 -7.67 -8.03 5.36
CA PRO A 137 -7.59 -9.42 5.82
C PRO A 137 -6.81 -10.29 4.81
N ILE A 138 -5.49 -10.21 4.91
CA ILE A 138 -4.49 -10.96 4.15
C ILE A 138 -3.64 -11.77 5.12
N TRP A 139 -3.32 -12.99 4.75
CA TRP A 139 -2.45 -13.89 5.51
C TRP A 139 -1.20 -14.20 4.71
N LYS A 140 -0.08 -14.23 5.43
CA LYS A 140 1.25 -14.59 4.93
C LYS A 140 1.58 -16.00 5.41
N GLU A 141 1.72 -16.93 4.49
CA GLU A 141 2.30 -18.24 4.72
C GLU A 141 3.79 -18.21 4.36
N GLN A 142 4.64 -18.61 5.28
CA GLN A 142 6.10 -18.58 5.15
C GLN A 142 6.65 -19.99 5.03
N PHE A 143 7.46 -20.23 4.01
CA PHE A 143 8.14 -21.51 3.80
C PHE A 143 9.61 -21.37 4.16
N PHE A 144 10.07 -22.14 5.15
CA PHE A 144 11.46 -22.12 5.63
C PHE A 144 12.29 -23.24 5.00
N SER A 145 13.62 -23.07 4.97
CA SER A 145 14.54 -24.05 4.38
C SER A 145 14.65 -25.38 5.14
N ASP A 146 14.15 -25.45 6.37
CA ASP A 146 14.03 -26.70 7.12
C ASP A 146 12.75 -27.48 6.79
N GLY A 147 11.95 -26.98 5.83
CA GLY A 147 10.68 -27.56 5.41
C GLY A 147 9.49 -27.18 6.29
N THR A 148 9.69 -26.37 7.34
CA THR A 148 8.58 -25.88 8.17
C THR A 148 7.80 -24.78 7.48
N VAL A 149 6.53 -24.63 7.88
CA VAL A 149 5.61 -23.61 7.37
C VAL A 149 4.95 -22.88 8.53
N GLU A 150 4.95 -21.55 8.48
CA GLU A 150 4.33 -20.69 9.51
C GLU A 150 3.34 -19.71 8.87
N TRP A 151 2.20 -19.51 9.54
CA TRP A 151 1.16 -18.60 9.11
C TRP A 151 1.14 -17.36 10.01
N VAL A 152 1.22 -16.18 9.39
CA VAL A 152 1.09 -14.89 10.04
C VAL A 152 -0.14 -14.18 9.46
N GLY A 153 -1.09 -13.79 10.32
CA GLY A 153 -2.33 -13.13 9.92
C GLY A 153 -2.40 -11.66 10.31
N ALA A 154 -3.39 -10.96 9.76
CA ALA A 154 -3.71 -9.59 10.18
C ALA A 154 -4.07 -9.57 11.68
N GLY A 155 -3.36 -8.74 12.47
CA GLY A 155 -3.59 -8.54 13.90
C GLY A 155 -2.73 -9.39 14.87
N ALA A 156 -1.68 -10.06 14.37
CA ALA A 156 -0.69 -10.78 15.20
C ALA A 156 0.54 -9.93 15.53
#